data_AF-A0A834HWK8-F1
#
_entry.id   AF-A0A834HWK8-F1
#
_cell.length_a   1.000
_cell.length_b   1.000
_cell.length_c   1.000
_cell.angle_alpha   90.00
_cell.angle_beta   90.00
_cell.angle_gamma   90.00
#
_symmetry.space_group_name_H-M   'P 1'
#
loop_
_entity.id
_entity.type
_entity.pdbx_description
1 polymer ?
#
loop_
_entity_poly.entity_id
_entity_poly.type
_entity_poly.pdbx_seq_one_letter_code
_entity_poly.pdbx_strand_id
1 'polypeptide(L)'
;MKITATVLAVLLSTYVAQTSDSHPVKKDKRLGRYPAKVYDLYQNQIEKKPKLLGEWSSWSPWSSCSRSCGGGVSQQVRHCISRPADTRFMKSRRRRQYALLSTGCIGLYKRIHLCNTQDCPGDRDFRYEQCAAFNNRPFKGKLFNWEPFYQAQTECILNCRPRGQNFYATLNKTVIDGTPCNHPMTATGKAAPRGTRGVCIEGYCKVS
;
A
#
# COMPACT_ATOMS: atom_id res chain seq x y z
N MET A 1 27.14 4.73 85.77
CA MET A 1 28.58 4.65 86.13
C MET A 1 29.29 3.94 84.97
N LYS A 2 30.24 4.49 84.21
CA LYS A 2 30.88 5.81 84.11
C LYS A 2 31.03 6.11 82.61
N ILE A 3 30.64 7.30 82.19
CA ILE A 3 30.95 7.90 80.89
C ILE A 3 32.15 8.82 81.15
N THR A 4 33.23 8.70 80.38
CA THR A 4 34.35 9.66 80.43
C THR A 4 34.42 10.45 79.12
N ALA A 5 34.06 11.73 79.22
CA ALA A 5 34.37 12.82 78.30
C ALA A 5 35.91 13.00 78.22
N THR A 6 36.55 13.55 77.18
CA THR A 6 36.43 14.89 76.56
C THR A 6 37.32 14.86 75.29
N VAL A 7 36.81 15.13 74.08
CA VAL A 7 36.87 16.43 73.39
C VAL A 7 38.26 17.10 73.42
N LEU A 8 39.03 16.95 72.33
CA LEU A 8 39.92 17.98 71.73
C LEU A 8 40.66 17.42 70.51
N ALA A 9 40.01 17.42 69.35
CA ALA A 9 40.67 17.46 68.03
C ALA A 9 39.62 17.83 66.97
N VAL A 10 39.13 19.06 67.06
CA VAL A 10 38.40 19.70 65.95
C VAL A 10 39.46 20.25 64.97
N LEU A 11 39.11 20.22 63.68
CA LEU A 11 39.77 20.82 62.50
C LEU A 11 40.67 19.88 61.68
N LEU A 12 40.11 19.26 60.63
CA LEU A 12 40.34 19.68 59.24
C LEU A 12 39.50 18.84 58.24
N SER A 13 38.47 19.51 57.70
CA SER A 13 37.93 19.41 56.33
C SER A 13 38.03 18.08 55.57
N THR A 14 36.88 17.44 55.31
CA THR A 14 36.61 16.91 53.97
C THR A 14 35.15 17.10 53.57
N TYR A 15 35.06 17.99 52.60
CA TYR A 15 34.01 18.28 51.64
C TYR A 15 33.27 17.05 51.08
N VAL A 16 31.99 17.27 50.81
CA VAL A 16 30.95 16.41 50.20
C VAL A 16 31.39 15.69 48.93
N ALA A 17 30.89 14.46 48.71
CA ALA A 17 30.55 13.99 47.36
C ALA A 17 29.48 12.88 47.39
N GLN A 18 28.24 13.22 47.00
CA GLN A 18 27.21 12.27 46.59
C GLN A 18 27.70 11.49 45.36
N THR A 19 27.80 10.17 45.47
CA THR A 19 28.04 9.29 44.32
C THR A 19 26.73 9.08 43.56
N SER A 20 26.54 9.79 42.45
CA SER A 20 25.55 9.46 41.44
C SER A 20 26.06 8.27 40.62
N ASP A 21 25.49 7.10 40.88
CA ASP A 21 25.81 5.86 40.17
C ASP A 21 25.28 5.97 38.72
N SER A 22 26.18 6.33 37.80
CA SER A 22 25.88 6.51 36.39
C SER A 22 26.20 5.22 35.64
N HIS A 23 25.18 4.60 35.07
CA HIS A 23 25.32 3.40 34.26
C HIS A 23 26.33 3.61 33.11
N PRO A 24 27.24 2.65 32.85
CA PRO A 24 28.27 2.81 31.84
C PRO A 24 27.66 2.74 30.43
N VAL A 25 27.65 3.87 29.73
CA VAL A 25 27.34 3.94 28.30
C VAL A 25 28.45 3.23 27.52
N LYS A 26 28.13 2.10 26.88
CA LYS A 26 29.08 1.38 26.01
C LYS A 26 29.54 2.29 24.87
N LYS A 27 30.84 2.64 24.84
CA LYS A 27 31.45 3.37 23.72
C LYS A 27 31.39 2.53 22.44
N ASP A 28 30.55 2.93 21.48
CA ASP A 28 30.58 2.39 20.12
C ASP A 28 31.94 2.72 19.49
N LYS A 29 32.66 1.71 18.96
CA LYS A 29 33.99 1.85 18.35
C LYS A 29 33.99 2.74 17.09
N ARG A 30 32.82 3.12 16.57
CA ARG A 30 32.69 4.12 15.49
C ARG A 30 32.80 5.58 15.95
N LEU A 31 32.93 5.86 17.25
CA LEU A 31 33.00 7.23 17.80
C LEU A 31 34.31 8.00 17.51
N GLY A 32 35.35 7.36 16.98
CA GLY A 32 36.66 8.01 16.77
C GLY A 32 36.86 8.73 15.44
N ARG A 33 35.88 8.71 14.53
CA ARG A 33 36.09 9.16 13.12
C ARG A 33 35.57 10.56 12.81
N TYR A 34 34.79 11.18 13.69
CA TYR A 34 34.19 12.48 13.45
C TYR A 34 34.40 13.43 14.63
N PRO A 35 34.56 14.75 14.38
CA PRO A 35 34.67 15.74 15.46
C PRO A 35 33.47 15.68 16.41
N ALA A 36 33.70 15.91 17.71
CA ALA A 36 32.65 15.85 18.75
C ALA A 36 31.42 16.70 18.42
N LYS A 37 31.62 17.88 17.80
CA LYS A 37 30.53 18.74 17.32
C LYS A 37 29.61 18.08 16.29
N VAL A 38 30.16 17.22 15.42
CA VAL A 38 29.38 16.45 14.43
C VAL A 38 28.58 15.35 15.13
N TYR A 39 29.16 14.75 16.17
CA TYR A 39 28.47 13.78 17.01
C TYR A 39 27.31 14.43 17.80
N ASP A 40 27.54 15.60 18.38
CA ASP A 40 26.51 16.34 19.10
C ASP A 40 25.37 16.77 18.17
N LEU A 41 25.67 17.13 16.92
CA LEU A 41 24.64 17.39 15.90
C LEU A 41 23.84 16.13 15.56
N TYR A 42 24.49 14.97 15.42
CA TYR A 42 23.81 13.69 15.19
C TYR A 42 22.87 13.32 16.35
N GLN A 43 23.35 13.40 17.59
CA GLN A 43 22.56 13.14 18.81
C GLN A 43 21.38 14.11 18.94
N ASN A 44 21.60 15.40 18.67
CA ASN A 44 20.58 16.42 18.87
C ASN A 44 19.57 16.56 17.71
N GLN A 45 19.93 16.22 16.47
CA GLN A 45 19.08 16.48 15.30
C GLN A 45 18.55 15.21 14.62
N ILE A 46 19.23 14.07 14.75
CA ILE A 46 18.87 12.82 14.06
C ILE A 46 18.21 11.83 15.03
N GLU A 47 18.76 11.63 16.24
CA GLU A 47 18.15 10.72 17.22
C GLU A 47 16.89 11.30 17.88
N LYS A 48 16.77 12.62 18.00
CA LYS A 48 15.57 13.27 18.55
C LYS A 48 14.35 13.27 17.62
N LYS A 49 14.52 12.93 16.33
CA LYS A 49 13.39 12.82 15.41
C LYS A 49 12.66 11.49 15.66
N PRO A 50 11.33 11.50 15.91
CA PRO A 50 10.61 10.26 16.07
C PRO A 50 10.71 9.47 14.77
N LYS A 51 11.31 8.28 14.85
CA LYS A 51 11.33 7.36 13.72
C LYS A 51 9.89 6.97 13.41
N LEU A 52 9.40 7.27 12.21
CA LEU A 52 8.04 6.93 11.80
C LEU A 52 8.01 5.53 11.17
N LEU A 53 6.99 4.75 11.50
CA LEU A 53 6.70 3.45 10.91
C LEU A 53 5.39 3.53 10.14
N GLY A 54 5.38 2.92 8.96
CA GLY A 54 4.15 2.73 8.20
C GLY A 54 3.33 1.60 8.80
N GLU A 55 2.10 1.91 9.21
CA GLU A 55 1.09 0.95 9.63
C GLU A 55 -0.14 1.05 8.72
N TRP A 56 -0.71 -0.09 8.37
CA TRP A 56 -1.97 -0.10 7.62
C TRP A 56 -3.14 0.27 8.53
N SER A 57 -4.02 1.16 8.10
CA SER A 57 -5.32 1.32 8.73
C SER A 57 -6.14 0.03 8.62
N SER A 58 -7.24 -0.03 9.38
CA SER A 58 -8.31 -0.98 9.09
C SER A 58 -8.79 -0.82 7.65
N TRP A 59 -9.25 -1.92 7.06
CA TRP A 59 -9.93 -1.86 5.77
C TRP A 59 -11.22 -1.07 5.89
N SER A 60 -11.52 -0.28 4.86
CA SER A 60 -12.86 0.29 4.69
C SER A 60 -13.88 -0.83 4.58
N PRO A 61 -15.17 -0.55 4.83
CA PRO A 61 -16.24 -1.40 4.34
C PRO A 61 -16.11 -1.60 2.81
N TRP A 62 -16.64 -2.71 2.33
CA TRP A 62 -16.80 -2.94 0.91
C TRP A 62 -17.72 -1.89 0.29
N SER A 63 -17.35 -1.35 -0.87
CA SER A 63 -18.23 -0.49 -1.65
C SER A 63 -19.44 -1.28 -2.14
N SER A 64 -20.51 -0.57 -2.47
CA SER A 64 -21.57 -1.15 -3.30
C SER A 64 -20.98 -1.73 -4.59
N CYS A 65 -21.62 -2.78 -5.11
CA CYS A 65 -21.20 -3.37 -6.37
C CYS A 65 -21.32 -2.33 -7.49
N SER A 66 -20.33 -2.26 -8.38
CA SER A 66 -20.35 -1.32 -9.50
C SER A 66 -21.51 -1.56 -10.48
N ARG A 67 -22.11 -2.75 -10.47
CA ARG A 67 -23.26 -3.13 -11.32
C ARG A 67 -24.22 -4.01 -10.55
N SER A 68 -25.45 -4.11 -11.04
CA SER A 68 -26.49 -5.02 -10.52
C SER A 68 -26.57 -6.36 -11.27
N CYS A 69 -25.83 -6.55 -12.37
CA CYS A 69 -25.77 -7.78 -13.17
C CYS A 69 -24.53 -7.77 -14.08
N GLY A 70 -24.28 -8.89 -14.78
CA GLY A 70 -23.26 -9.06 -15.82
C GLY A 70 -21.83 -9.04 -15.31
N GLY A 71 -21.63 -9.22 -14.00
CA GLY A 71 -20.35 -9.05 -13.33
C GLY A 71 -20.05 -7.57 -13.05
N GLY A 72 -19.97 -7.24 -11.76
CA GLY A 72 -19.44 -5.98 -11.25
C GLY A 72 -18.31 -6.22 -10.26
N VAL A 73 -17.75 -5.14 -9.75
CA VAL A 73 -16.70 -5.17 -8.74
C VAL A 73 -17.12 -4.39 -7.51
N SER A 74 -16.83 -4.95 -6.35
CA SER A 74 -16.86 -4.25 -5.07
C SER A 74 -15.43 -4.09 -4.57
N GLN A 75 -15.15 -2.92 -4.00
CA GLN A 75 -13.80 -2.50 -3.64
C GLN A 75 -13.73 -2.11 -2.17
N GLN A 76 -12.66 -2.47 -1.50
CA GLN A 76 -12.30 -1.92 -0.19
C GLN A 76 -10.87 -1.41 -0.24
N VAL A 77 -10.62 -0.33 0.48
CA VAL A 77 -9.34 0.36 0.51
C VAL A 77 -8.88 0.51 1.96
N ARG A 78 -7.56 0.65 2.13
CA ARG A 78 -6.96 1.02 3.40
C ARG A 78 -5.85 2.04 3.15
N HIS A 79 -5.58 2.86 4.14
CA HIS A 79 -4.58 3.92 4.06
C HIS A 79 -3.34 3.54 4.85
N CYS A 80 -2.18 3.96 4.35
CA CYS A 80 -0.94 3.85 5.10
C CYS A 80 -0.85 5.03 6.08
N ILE A 81 -0.88 4.73 7.38
CA ILE A 81 -0.74 5.71 8.46
C ILE A 81 0.66 5.66 9.05
N SER A 82 1.23 6.81 9.36
CA SER A 82 2.56 6.91 9.98
C SER A 82 2.42 6.98 11.50
N ARG A 83 3.11 6.10 12.22
CA ARG A 83 3.13 6.07 13.70
C ARG A 83 4.55 6.21 14.23
N PRO A 84 4.76 6.95 15.34
CA PRO A 84 6.07 6.97 16.01
C PRO A 84 6.49 5.56 16.46
N ALA A 85 7.72 5.17 16.16
CA ALA A 85 8.37 3.95 16.63
C ALA A 85 8.75 4.12 18.10
N ASP A 86 7.81 3.89 19.02
CA ASP A 86 8.14 3.83 20.43
C ASP A 86 8.72 2.44 20.82
N THR A 87 9.41 2.39 21.97
CA THR A 87 10.03 1.15 22.46
C THR A 87 9.01 0.09 22.88
N ARG A 88 7.73 0.46 23.07
CA ARG A 88 6.62 -0.48 23.36
C ARG A 88 6.15 -1.19 22.08
N PHE A 89 6.06 -0.49 20.96
CA PHE A 89 5.68 -1.05 19.66
C PHE A 89 6.68 -2.15 19.22
N MET A 90 7.97 -1.93 19.45
CA MET A 90 9.06 -2.87 19.14
C MET A 90 9.02 -4.17 19.97
N LYS A 91 8.47 -4.14 21.18
CA LYS A 91 8.36 -5.33 22.05
C LYS A 91 7.15 -6.21 21.71
N SER A 92 6.11 -5.64 21.11
CA SER A 92 4.83 -6.32 20.85
C SER A 92 4.86 -7.33 19.68
N ARG A 93 5.77 -7.18 18.72
CA ARG A 93 5.83 -8.05 17.52
C ARG A 93 7.05 -8.97 17.52
N ARG A 94 7.09 -9.94 18.45
CA ARG A 94 8.01 -11.11 18.38
C ARG A 94 7.69 -12.11 17.25
N ARG A 95 6.79 -11.77 16.31
CA ARG A 95 6.54 -12.58 15.11
C ARG A 95 6.58 -11.71 13.86
N ARG A 96 7.45 -12.15 12.94
CA ARG A 96 7.68 -11.67 11.56
C ARG A 96 8.54 -10.42 11.45
N GLN A 97 9.84 -10.67 11.61
CA GLN A 97 10.92 -10.31 10.68
C GLN A 97 10.38 -9.67 9.38
N TYR A 98 10.92 -8.50 9.01
CA TYR A 98 10.63 -7.63 7.83
C TYR A 98 9.79 -6.36 8.05
N ALA A 99 9.02 -6.20 9.13
CA ALA A 99 8.24 -4.96 9.35
C ALA A 99 8.97 -3.87 10.17
N LEU A 100 10.20 -4.12 10.64
CA LEU A 100 10.76 -3.36 11.77
C LEU A 100 11.32 -1.97 11.44
N LEU A 101 11.41 -1.58 10.16
CA LEU A 101 12.12 -0.33 9.79
C LEU A 101 11.62 0.37 8.53
N SER A 102 10.49 -0.04 7.96
CA SER A 102 9.95 0.64 6.77
C SER A 102 9.15 1.87 7.18
N THR A 103 9.53 3.04 6.67
CA THR A 103 8.76 4.28 6.78
C THR A 103 7.43 4.22 6.02
N GLY A 104 7.31 3.27 5.08
CA GLY A 104 6.09 3.01 4.31
C GLY A 104 5.47 1.64 4.59
N CYS A 105 4.20 1.50 4.25
CA CYS A 105 3.46 0.26 4.45
C CYS A 105 3.73 -0.73 3.31
N ILE A 106 4.06 -1.97 3.66
CA ILE A 106 4.29 -3.05 2.70
C ILE A 106 3.00 -3.86 2.55
N GLY A 107 2.60 -4.11 1.29
CA GLY A 107 1.43 -4.92 0.95
C GLY A 107 0.36 -4.14 0.17
N LEU A 108 -0.78 -4.80 -0.08
CA LEU A 108 -1.86 -4.26 -0.90
C LEU A 108 -2.62 -3.13 -0.18
N TYR A 109 -2.92 -2.03 -0.87
CA TYR A 109 -3.76 -0.94 -0.33
C TYR A 109 -5.23 -1.04 -0.77
N LYS A 110 -5.50 -1.82 -1.84
CA LYS A 110 -6.82 -2.03 -2.43
C LYS A 110 -7.10 -3.52 -2.56
N ARG A 111 -8.33 -3.93 -2.30
CA ARG A 111 -8.87 -5.26 -2.60
C ARG A 111 -10.10 -5.11 -3.45
N ILE A 112 -10.28 -6.04 -4.37
CA ILE A 112 -11.42 -6.11 -5.28
C ILE A 112 -11.96 -7.53 -5.24
N HIS A 113 -13.28 -7.69 -5.26
CA HIS A 113 -13.90 -8.98 -5.52
C HIS A 113 -15.06 -8.79 -6.51
N LEU A 114 -15.42 -9.85 -7.23
CA LEU A 114 -16.55 -9.84 -8.13
C LEU A 114 -17.86 -9.93 -7.35
N CYS A 115 -18.86 -9.22 -7.85
CA CYS A 115 -20.22 -9.23 -7.34
C CYS A 115 -21.20 -9.20 -8.51
N ASN A 116 -22.45 -9.62 -8.26
CA ASN A 116 -23.53 -9.58 -9.24
C ASN A 116 -23.19 -10.25 -10.59
N THR A 117 -22.72 -11.50 -10.53
CA THR A 117 -22.24 -12.29 -11.67
C THR A 117 -23.35 -12.95 -12.49
N GLN A 118 -24.61 -12.79 -12.11
CA GLN A 118 -25.77 -13.21 -12.92
C GLN A 118 -25.79 -12.46 -14.25
N ASP A 119 -26.31 -13.08 -15.30
CA ASP A 119 -26.45 -12.42 -16.60
C ASP A 119 -27.39 -11.21 -16.53
N CYS A 120 -27.11 -10.19 -17.34
CA CYS A 120 -27.99 -9.04 -17.46
C CYS A 120 -29.18 -9.35 -18.40
N PRO A 121 -30.37 -8.80 -18.14
CA PRO A 121 -31.46 -8.84 -19.10
C PRO A 121 -31.08 -8.02 -20.35
N GLY A 122 -30.89 -8.71 -21.48
CA GLY A 122 -30.49 -8.13 -22.77
C GLY A 122 -29.09 -8.55 -23.23
N ASP A 123 -28.85 -8.50 -24.54
CA ASP A 123 -27.63 -8.98 -25.21
C ASP A 123 -26.45 -7.97 -25.18
N ARG A 124 -26.49 -6.97 -24.28
CA ARG A 124 -25.45 -5.94 -24.20
C ARG A 124 -24.57 -6.17 -22.99
N ASP A 125 -23.33 -6.56 -23.24
CA ASP A 125 -22.33 -6.75 -22.20
C ASP A 125 -21.71 -5.42 -21.73
N PHE A 126 -20.97 -5.47 -20.63
CA PHE A 126 -20.38 -4.26 -20.03
C PHE A 126 -19.35 -3.58 -20.95
N ARG A 127 -18.69 -4.35 -21.81
CA ARG A 127 -17.73 -3.82 -22.77
C ARG A 127 -18.43 -3.05 -23.88
N TYR A 128 -19.62 -3.50 -24.30
CA TYR A 128 -20.46 -2.80 -25.27
C TYR A 128 -20.84 -1.41 -24.78
N GLU A 129 -21.30 -1.28 -23.52
CA GLU A 129 -21.64 0.01 -22.92
C GLU A 129 -20.46 0.98 -22.93
N GLN A 130 -19.25 0.50 -22.67
CA GLN A 130 -18.03 1.31 -22.68
C GLN A 130 -17.66 1.80 -24.09
N CYS A 131 -17.83 0.98 -25.13
CA CYS A 131 -17.65 1.43 -26.51
C CYS A 131 -18.77 2.42 -26.92
N ALA A 132 -20.02 2.11 -26.59
CA ALA A 132 -21.18 2.93 -26.94
C ALA A 132 -21.13 4.34 -26.32
N ALA A 133 -20.45 4.52 -25.19
CA ALA A 133 -20.19 5.83 -24.57
C ALA A 133 -19.43 6.80 -25.50
N PHE A 134 -18.78 6.30 -26.56
CA PHE A 134 -18.08 7.10 -27.57
C PHE A 134 -18.92 7.37 -28.82
N ASN A 135 -20.16 6.88 -28.93
CA ASN A 135 -20.97 7.05 -30.15
C ASN A 135 -21.25 8.52 -30.50
N ASN A 136 -21.41 9.36 -29.47
CA ASN A 136 -21.65 10.79 -29.62
C ASN A 136 -20.35 11.62 -29.62
N ARG A 137 -19.18 10.99 -29.77
CA ARG A 137 -17.88 11.65 -29.79
C ARG A 137 -17.26 11.50 -31.19
N PRO A 138 -16.91 12.61 -31.87
CA PRO A 138 -16.31 12.51 -33.19
C PRO A 138 -14.91 11.87 -33.12
N PHE A 139 -14.68 10.86 -33.94
CA PHE A 139 -13.39 10.23 -34.16
C PHE A 139 -12.89 10.60 -35.55
N LYS A 140 -11.77 11.34 -35.60
CA LYS A 140 -11.24 11.91 -36.86
C LYS A 140 -12.31 12.69 -37.65
N GLY A 141 -13.14 13.47 -36.94
CA GLY A 141 -14.17 14.33 -37.53
C GLY A 141 -15.47 13.61 -37.93
N LYS A 142 -15.62 12.31 -37.66
CA LYS A 142 -16.84 11.54 -37.97
C LYS A 142 -17.42 10.86 -36.74
N LEU A 143 -18.74 10.76 -36.67
CA LEU A 143 -19.43 9.97 -35.66
C LEU A 143 -19.55 8.52 -36.13
N PHE A 144 -19.49 7.61 -35.17
CA PHE A 144 -19.54 6.18 -35.42
C PHE A 144 -20.38 5.50 -34.34
N ASN A 145 -21.07 4.43 -34.72
CA ASN A 145 -21.67 3.50 -33.77
C ASN A 145 -20.62 2.43 -33.44
N TRP A 146 -20.03 2.52 -32.27
CA TRP A 146 -18.96 1.65 -31.81
C TRP A 146 -19.49 0.37 -31.17
N GLU A 147 -18.82 -0.74 -31.44
CA GLU A 147 -19.03 -2.03 -30.81
C GLU A 147 -17.68 -2.64 -30.36
N PRO A 148 -17.67 -3.54 -29.37
CA PRO A 148 -16.44 -4.15 -28.87
C PRO A 148 -15.66 -4.93 -29.94
N PHE A 149 -14.32 -4.86 -29.88
CA PHE A 149 -13.43 -5.68 -30.68
C PHE A 149 -12.63 -6.65 -29.78
N TYR A 150 -13.08 -7.90 -29.67
CA TYR A 150 -12.51 -8.92 -28.78
C TYR A 150 -11.26 -9.63 -29.33
N GLN A 151 -10.93 -9.48 -30.62
CA GLN A 151 -9.81 -10.18 -31.25
C GLN A 151 -8.44 -9.52 -31.00
N ALA A 152 -8.41 -8.38 -30.30
CA ALA A 152 -7.15 -7.76 -29.91
C ALA A 152 -6.45 -8.60 -28.82
N GLN A 153 -5.12 -8.71 -28.89
CA GLN A 153 -4.30 -9.38 -27.87
C GLN A 153 -4.41 -8.72 -26.48
N THR A 154 -4.84 -7.46 -26.43
CA THR A 154 -4.96 -6.65 -25.21
C THR A 154 -6.42 -6.50 -24.79
N GLU A 155 -7.02 -7.56 -24.24
CA GLU A 155 -8.43 -7.58 -23.84
C GLU A 155 -8.80 -6.49 -22.83
N CYS A 156 -7.92 -6.12 -21.91
CA CYS A 156 -8.25 -5.10 -20.90
C CYS A 156 -8.02 -3.66 -21.36
N ILE A 157 -7.75 -3.47 -22.65
CA ILE A 157 -7.76 -2.18 -23.34
C ILE A 157 -9.10 -2.03 -24.07
N LEU A 158 -9.65 -0.81 -24.11
CA LEU A 158 -10.94 -0.58 -24.77
C LEU A 158 -10.75 -0.44 -26.29
N ASN A 159 -10.69 -1.60 -26.95
CA ASN A 159 -10.66 -1.71 -28.40
C ASN A 159 -12.10 -1.81 -28.92
N CYS A 160 -12.48 -0.89 -29.82
CA CYS A 160 -13.80 -0.82 -30.41
C CYS A 160 -13.69 -0.72 -31.93
N ARG A 161 -14.64 -1.33 -32.64
CA ARG A 161 -14.78 -1.18 -34.09
C ARG A 161 -16.08 -0.46 -34.43
N PRO A 162 -16.14 0.36 -35.50
CA PRO A 162 -17.40 0.91 -35.96
C PRO A 162 -18.25 -0.18 -36.63
N ARG A 163 -19.57 -0.14 -36.42
CA ARG A 163 -20.51 -1.02 -37.11
C ARG A 163 -20.38 -0.84 -38.63
N GLY A 164 -20.18 -1.95 -39.34
CA GLY A 164 -20.05 -1.96 -40.81
C GLY A 164 -18.71 -1.48 -41.36
N GLN A 165 -17.67 -1.36 -40.53
CA GLN A 165 -16.32 -0.97 -40.95
C GLN A 165 -15.29 -2.05 -40.63
N ASN A 166 -14.20 -2.09 -41.40
CA ASN A 166 -13.15 -3.12 -41.29
C ASN A 166 -11.93 -2.69 -40.48
N PHE A 167 -12.07 -1.66 -39.64
CA PHE A 167 -11.01 -1.20 -38.74
C PHE A 167 -11.50 -1.18 -37.30
N TYR A 168 -10.56 -1.25 -36.37
CA TYR A 168 -10.81 -0.97 -34.96
C TYR A 168 -9.92 0.18 -34.49
N ALA A 169 -10.30 0.78 -33.37
CA ALA A 169 -9.55 1.82 -32.70
C ALA A 169 -9.54 1.56 -31.19
N THR A 170 -8.43 1.93 -30.54
CA THR A 170 -8.35 1.97 -29.09
C THR A 170 -8.96 3.29 -28.60
N LEU A 171 -10.13 3.24 -27.97
CA LEU A 171 -10.85 4.43 -27.48
C LEU A 171 -10.48 4.81 -26.05
N ASN A 172 -9.97 3.85 -25.26
CA ASN A 172 -9.45 4.09 -23.92
C ASN A 172 -8.30 3.12 -23.59
N LYS A 173 -7.37 3.58 -22.74
CA LYS A 173 -6.19 2.81 -22.31
C LYS A 173 -6.57 1.58 -21.51
N THR A 174 -7.67 1.63 -20.76
CA THR A 174 -8.17 0.51 -19.99
C THR A 174 -9.69 0.41 -20.13
N VAL A 175 -10.21 -0.80 -20.07
CA VAL A 175 -11.63 -1.03 -19.74
C VAL A 175 -11.85 -0.75 -18.24
N ILE A 176 -13.10 -0.59 -17.84
CA ILE A 176 -13.48 -0.39 -16.45
C ILE A 176 -13.21 -1.70 -15.66
N ASP A 177 -12.69 -1.56 -14.43
CA ASP A 177 -12.46 -2.69 -13.52
C ASP A 177 -13.73 -3.56 -13.40
N GLY A 178 -13.57 -4.88 -13.51
CA GLY A 178 -14.69 -5.83 -13.51
C GLY A 178 -15.18 -6.25 -14.88
N THR A 179 -14.70 -5.63 -15.97
CA THR A 179 -15.03 -6.09 -17.34
C THR A 179 -14.53 -7.51 -17.55
N PRO A 180 -15.37 -8.45 -18.00
CA PRO A 180 -14.96 -9.81 -18.29
C PRO A 180 -13.85 -9.89 -19.34
N CYS A 181 -12.98 -10.90 -19.19
CA CYS A 181 -11.92 -11.24 -20.13
C CYS A 181 -11.67 -12.77 -20.15
N ASN A 182 -11.16 -13.25 -21.28
CA ASN A 182 -11.09 -14.67 -21.62
C ASN A 182 -9.71 -15.30 -21.37
N HIS A 183 -8.65 -14.50 -21.33
CA HIS A 183 -7.29 -14.98 -21.10
C HIS A 183 -6.67 -14.44 -19.79
N PRO A 184 -7.17 -14.86 -18.60
CA PRO A 184 -6.63 -14.39 -17.34
C PRO A 184 -5.25 -14.95 -17.01
N MET A 185 -4.47 -14.13 -16.31
CA MET A 185 -3.20 -14.53 -15.70
C MET A 185 -3.39 -14.88 -14.23
N THR A 186 -2.74 -15.94 -13.79
CA THR A 186 -2.65 -16.35 -12.38
C THR A 186 -1.79 -15.35 -11.58
N ALA A 187 -1.84 -15.43 -10.25
CA ALA A 187 -1.01 -14.61 -9.36
C ALA A 187 0.52 -14.79 -9.61
N THR A 188 0.93 -15.88 -10.27
CA THR A 188 2.33 -16.15 -10.63
C THR A 188 2.74 -15.59 -11.99
N GLY A 189 1.85 -14.88 -12.68
CA GLY A 189 2.07 -14.35 -14.02
C GLY A 189 1.92 -15.38 -15.15
N LYS A 190 1.54 -16.61 -14.85
CA LYS A 190 1.26 -17.66 -15.86
C LYS A 190 -0.17 -17.56 -16.37
N ALA A 191 -0.39 -17.91 -17.63
CA ALA A 191 -1.74 -18.03 -18.20
C ALA A 191 -2.56 -19.07 -17.40
N ALA A 192 -3.82 -18.75 -17.13
CA ALA A 192 -4.75 -19.67 -16.49
C ALA A 192 -5.18 -20.79 -17.46
N PRO A 193 -5.66 -21.94 -16.95
CA PRO A 193 -6.24 -23.00 -17.77
C PRO A 193 -7.35 -22.47 -18.69
N ARG A 194 -7.53 -23.08 -19.87
CA ARG A 194 -8.63 -22.71 -20.79
C ARG A 194 -9.98 -22.83 -20.08
N GLY A 195 -10.87 -21.87 -20.31
CA GLY A 195 -12.18 -21.81 -19.67
C GLY A 195 -12.18 -21.16 -18.29
N THR A 196 -11.02 -20.76 -17.76
CA THR A 196 -10.96 -19.95 -16.53
C THR A 196 -11.54 -18.57 -16.82
N ARG A 197 -12.55 -18.17 -16.04
CA ARG A 197 -13.14 -16.83 -16.13
C ARG A 197 -12.17 -15.79 -15.60
N GLY A 198 -12.04 -14.68 -16.32
CA GLY A 198 -11.17 -13.57 -15.96
C GLY A 198 -11.93 -12.25 -15.85
N VAL A 199 -11.36 -11.32 -15.08
CA VAL A 199 -11.79 -9.93 -15.05
C VAL A 199 -10.63 -8.97 -15.22
N CYS A 200 -10.90 -7.88 -15.90
CA CYS A 200 -9.96 -6.78 -16.04
C CYS A 200 -9.86 -6.00 -14.73
N ILE A 201 -8.65 -5.89 -14.19
CA ILE A 201 -8.32 -5.12 -13.00
C ILE A 201 -7.03 -4.36 -13.25
N GLU A 202 -7.08 -3.03 -13.19
CA GLU A 202 -5.94 -2.14 -13.44
C GLU A 202 -5.29 -2.38 -14.81
N GLY A 203 -6.09 -2.72 -15.83
CA GLY A 203 -5.62 -2.98 -17.19
C GLY A 203 -5.05 -4.40 -17.42
N TYR A 204 -5.10 -5.28 -16.42
CA TYR A 204 -4.66 -6.67 -16.54
C TYR A 204 -5.83 -7.63 -16.40
N CYS A 205 -5.86 -8.68 -17.24
CA CYS A 205 -6.83 -9.76 -17.08
C CYS A 205 -6.37 -10.71 -15.97
N LYS A 206 -7.08 -10.72 -14.84
CA LYS A 206 -6.75 -11.53 -13.66
C LYS A 206 -7.82 -12.60 -13.47
N VAL A 207 -7.44 -13.74 -12.89
CA VAL A 207 -8.39 -14.81 -12.56
C VAL A 207 -9.45 -14.30 -11.57
N SER A 208 -10.71 -14.61 -11.86
CA SER A 208 -11.87 -14.32 -11.01
C SER A 208 -12.13 -15.40 -9.98
#